data_AF-A0A1H9BCL7-F1
#
_entry.id   AF-A0A1H9BCL7-F1
#
_cell.length_a   1.000
_cell.length_b   1.000
_cell.length_c   1.000
_cell.angle_alpha   90.00
_cell.angle_beta   90.00
_cell.angle_gamma   90.00
#
_symmetry.space_group_name_H-M   'P 1'
#
loop_
_entity.id
_entity.type
_entity.pdbx_description
1 polymer ?
#
loop_
_entity_poly.entity_id
_entity_poly.type
_entity_poly.pdbx_seq_one_letter_code
_entity_poly.pdbx_strand_id
1 'polypeptide(L)' 'MDRFEVSFKNKAVRIWFYTVFPAFILAIISIIILPNEQNKYVSLGLSLVVIIYYIWFIFYIKKQRK' A
#
# COMPACT_ATOMS: atom_id res chain seq x y z
N MET A 1 -11.38 24.79 2.69
CA MET A 1 -11.04 23.38 2.95
C MET A 1 -10.53 22.80 1.65
N ASP A 2 -9.21 22.67 1.50
CA ASP A 2 -8.62 21.93 0.39
C ASP A 2 -9.22 20.53 0.42
N ARG A 3 -10.12 20.26 -0.54
CA ARG A 3 -10.65 18.92 -0.74
C ARG A 3 -9.42 18.06 -0.97
N PHE A 4 -9.17 17.13 -0.06
CA PHE A 4 -8.29 15.99 -0.29
C PHE A 4 -8.94 15.22 -1.45
N GLU A 5 -8.77 15.72 -2.67
CA GLU A 5 -9.13 15.01 -3.87
C GLU A 5 -8.17 13.84 -3.93
N VAL A 6 -8.66 12.67 -3.52
CA VAL A 6 -8.12 11.37 -3.91
C VAL A 6 -8.36 11.23 -5.41
N SER A 7 -7.78 12.15 -6.18
CA SER A 7 -7.86 12.17 -7.62
C SER A 7 -6.83 11.19 -8.11
N PHE A 8 -7.30 10.16 -8.80
CA PHE A 8 -6.45 9.22 -9.54
C PHE A 8 -5.56 9.91 -10.59
N LYS A 9 -5.67 11.23 -10.79
CA LYS A 9 -4.68 12.04 -11.50
C LYS A 9 -3.29 11.99 -10.86
N ASN A 10 -3.20 11.90 -9.52
CA ASN A 10 -1.92 11.73 -8.86
C ASN A 10 -1.43 10.29 -9.04
N LYS A 11 -0.33 10.13 -9.80
CA LYS A 11 0.27 8.84 -10.09
C LYS A 11 0.63 8.04 -8.83
N ALA A 12 1.04 8.72 -7.76
CA ALA A 12 1.34 8.06 -6.49
C ALA A 12 0.09 7.46 -5.84
N VAL A 13 -0.99 8.24 -5.74
CA VAL A 13 -2.28 7.78 -5.22
C VAL A 13 -2.80 6.61 -6.05
N ARG A 14 -2.69 6.71 -7.37
CA ARG A 14 -3.10 5.65 -8.30
C ARG A 14 -2.32 4.35 -8.06
N ILE A 15 -1.00 4.42 -7.92
CA ILE A 15 -0.17 3.23 -7.69
C ILE A 15 -0.38 2.65 -6.30
N TRP A 16 -0.55 3.50 -5.28
CA TRP A 16 -0.91 3.04 -3.94
C TRP A 16 -2.23 2.28 -3.95
N PHE A 17 -3.24 2.82 -4.66
CA PHE A 17 -4.56 2.20 -4.78
C PHE A 17 -4.54 0.88 -5.56
N TYR A 18 -3.63 0.70 -6.51
CA TYR A 18 -3.51 -0.58 -7.22
C TYR A 18 -2.63 -1.61 -6.51
N THR A 19 -1.82 -1.21 -5.53
CA THR A 19 -0.86 -2.12 -4.87
C THR A 19 -1.21 -2.33 -3.40
N VAL A 20 -1.18 -1.27 -2.60
CA VAL A 20 -1.38 -1.33 -1.14
C VAL A 20 -2.83 -1.63 -0.80
N PHE A 21 -3.79 -0.99 -1.48
CA PHE A 21 -5.22 -1.19 -1.20
C PHE A 21 -5.69 -2.64 -1.42
N PRO A 22 -5.42 -3.31 -2.57
CA PRO A 22 -5.76 -4.72 -2.74
C PRO A 22 -4.97 -5.64 -1.79
N ALA A 23 -3.70 -5.34 -1.50
CA ALA A 23 -2.95 -6.11 -0.50
C ALA A 23 -3.55 -6.00 0.91
N PHE A 24 -4.09 -4.84 1.27
CA PHE A 24 -4.79 -4.62 2.53
C PHE A 24 -6.08 -5.44 2.63
N ILE A 25 -6.88 -5.47 1.55
CA ILE A 25 -8.08 -6.31 1.48
C ILE A 25 -7.72 -7.78 1.62
N LEU A 26 -6.69 -8.26 0.90
CA LEU A 26 -6.21 -9.64 1.00
C LEU A 26 -5.70 -9.96 2.41
N ALA A 27 -5.06 -9.02 3.09
CA ALA A 27 -4.61 -9.19 4.47
C ALA A 27 -5.78 -9.35 5.44
N ILE A 28 -6.84 -8.53 5.32
CA ILE A 28 -8.06 -8.67 6.13
C ILE A 28 -8.70 -10.05 5.91
N ILE A 29 -8.86 -10.45 4.65
CA ILE A 29 -9.43 -11.75 4.30
C ILE A 29 -8.58 -12.88 4.90
N SER A 30 -7.26 -12.78 4.78
CA SER A 30 -6.34 -13.77 5.32
C SER A 30 -6.40 -13.85 6.84
N ILE A 31 -6.50 -12.73 7.55
CA ILE A 31 -6.62 -12.71 9.01
C ILE A 31 -7.91 -13.40 9.50
N ILE A 32 -9.00 -13.29 8.74
CA ILE A 32 -10.28 -13.92 9.08
C ILE A 32 -10.23 -15.43 8.83
N ILE A 33 -9.57 -15.88 7.76
CA ILE A 33 -9.55 -17.28 7.32
C ILE A 33 -8.45 -18.10 8.02
N LEU A 34 -7.26 -17.52 8.22
CA LEU A 34 -6.10 -18.26 8.71
C LEU A 34 -6.09 -18.34 10.25
N PRO A 35 -5.54 -19.43 10.82
CA PRO A 35 -5.30 -19.55 12.25
C PRO A 35 -4.33 -18.47 12.75
N ASN A 36 -4.51 -18.03 13.99
CA ASN A 36 -3.87 -16.83 14.53
C ASN A 36 -2.33 -16.87 14.50
N GLU A 37 -1.72 -18.05 14.56
CA GLU A 37 -0.26 -18.22 14.45
C GLU A 37 0.28 -17.78 13.07
N GLN A 38 -0.53 -17.91 12.03
CA GLN A 38 -0.15 -17.54 10.67
C GLN A 38 -0.37 -16.04 10.38
N ASN A 39 -1.10 -15.32 11.23
CA ASN A 39 -1.33 -13.88 11.08
C ASN A 39 -0.03 -13.07 11.13
N LYS A 40 1.02 -13.57 11.78
CA LYS A 40 2.37 -13.01 11.71
C LYS A 40 2.86 -12.89 10.27
N TYR A 41 2.66 -13.91 9.45
CA TYR A 41 3.11 -13.92 8.06
C TYR A 41 2.27 -12.98 7.20
N VAL A 42 0.96 -12.89 7.46
CA VAL A 42 0.08 -11.93 6.79
C VAL A 42 0.50 -10.49 7.10
N SER A 43 0.77 -10.19 8.37
CA SER A 43 1.24 -8.87 8.82
C SER A 43 2.61 -8.53 8.23
N LEU A 44 3.54 -9.49 8.18
CA LEU A 44 4.85 -9.32 7.52
C LEU A 44 4.69 -9.05 6.02
N GLY A 45 3.85 -9.82 5.33
CA GLY A 45 3.57 -9.65 3.91
C GLY A 45 3.00 -8.27 3.60
N LEU A 46 2.00 -7.82 4.36
CA LEU A 46 1.42 -6.49 4.22
C LEU A 46 2.47 -5.39 4.46
N SER A 47 3.30 -5.55 5.51
CA SER A 47 4.36 -4.59 5.83
C SER A 47 5.38 -4.48 4.69
N LEU A 48 5.77 -5.59 4.08
CA LEU A 48 6.69 -5.60 2.93
C LEU A 48 6.10 -4.84 1.73
N VAL A 49 4.82 -5.04 1.41
CA VAL A 49 4.15 -4.33 0.31
C VAL A 49 4.17 -2.81 0.56
N VAL A 50 3.88 -2.38 1.78
CA VAL A 50 3.91 -0.96 2.16
C VAL A 50 5.32 -0.39 2.07
N ILE A 51 6.34 -1.11 2.55
CA ILE A 51 7.75 -0.68 2.48
C ILE A 51 8.18 -0.52 1.02
N ILE A 52 7.87 -1.50 0.15
CA ILE A 52 8.20 -1.44 -1.29
C ILE A 52 7.53 -0.23 -1.94
N TYR A 53 6.26 0.03 -1.63
CA TYR A 53 5.56 1.22 -2.11
C TYR A 53 6.27 2.51 -1.67
N TYR A 54 6.65 2.61 -0.40
CA TYR A 54 7.33 3.80 0.12
C TYR A 54 8.71 4.01 -0.52
N ILE A 55 9.49 2.94 -0.70
CA ILE A 55 10.77 2.99 -1.41
C ILE A 55 10.54 3.56 -2.82
N TRP A 56 9.61 2.97 -3.57
CA TRP A 56 9.26 3.44 -4.91
C TRP A 56 8.80 4.91 -4.90
N PHE A 57 7.97 5.30 -3.94
CA PHE A 57 7.43 6.65 -3.80
C PHE A 57 8.54 7.69 -3.52
N ILE A 58 9.52 7.37 -2.67
CA ILE A 58 10.68 8.23 -2.40
C ILE A 58 11.48 8.44 -3.69
N PHE A 59 11.74 7.38 -4.46
CA PHE A 59 12.41 7.50 -5.76
C PHE A 59 11.59 8.32 -6.76
N TYR A 60 10.27 8.15 -6.77
CA TYR A 60 9.36 8.89 -7.64
C TYR A 60 9.38 10.40 -7.34
N ILE A 61 9.28 10.80 -6.07
CA ILE A 61 9.39 12.21 -5.66
C ILE A 61 10.77 12.77 -6.03
N LYS A 62 11.84 12.01 -5.76
CA LYS A 62 13.20 12.45 -6.08
C LYS A 62 13.40 12.67 -7.57
N LYS A 63 12.73 11.86 -8.41
CA LYS A 63 12.76 12.01 -9.87
C LYS A 63 11.92 13.17 -10.38
N GLN A 64 10.83 13.55 -9.69
CA GLN A 64 10.00 14.70 -10.09
C GLN A 64 10.55 16.06 -9.62
N ARG A 65 11.41 16.09 -8.60
CA ARG A 65 12.10 17.31 -8.16
C ARG A 65 13.35 17.66 -9.00
N LYS A 66 13.73 16.80 -9.95
CA LYS A 66 14.88 16.98 -10.83
C LYS A 66 14.37 17.36 -12.22
#